data_AF-A0A9E1ZLT8-F1
#
_entry.id   AF-A0A9E1ZLT8-F1
#
_cell.length_a   1.000
_cell.length_b   1.000
_cell.length_c   1.000
_cell.angle_alpha   90.00
_cell.angle_beta   90.00
_cell.angle_gamma   90.00
#
_symmetry.space_group_name_H-M   'P 1'
#
loop_
_entity.id
_entity.type
_entity.pdbx_description
1 polymer ?
#
loop_
_entity_poly.entity_id
_entity_poly.type
_entity_poly.pdbx_seq_one_letter_code
_entity_poly.pdbx_strand_id
1 'polypeptide(L)'
;MNAQKTIVSDNVVQSSIKPDKLSWTLNKQGAKGLQSHLLLIHELSKEFPNSGSVNKALDKFYNNRVEKLSKTKESIPVLISILMDIAFRNPRTYPIVSAILSKFLTLLDSDDARNNIINSITKRFDKIPNTGHIQLWLQRVVLKTDRMRIFDEKLCKKVNDPAIAIWNSDWLKTDFKTAIESQVIISEEIIDEIDEIIGSEEVQLFDSKSSY
;
A
#
# COMPACT_ATOMS: atom_id res chain seq x y z
N MET A 1 13.37 -13.66 23.94
CA MET A 1 14.64 -13.17 23.35
C MET A 1 14.79 -13.79 21.96
N ASN A 2 14.96 -12.98 20.91
CA ASN A 2 15.08 -13.50 19.54
C ASN A 2 16.51 -14.02 19.29
N ALA A 3 16.69 -15.34 19.29
CA ALA A 3 17.97 -16.00 19.04
C ALA A 3 18.55 -15.74 17.63
N GLN A 4 17.73 -15.25 16.69
CA GLN A 4 18.16 -14.85 15.34
C GLN A 4 19.03 -13.56 15.30
N LYS A 5 19.22 -12.87 16.42
CA LYS A 5 20.01 -11.62 16.45
C LYS A 5 21.50 -11.83 16.71
N THR A 6 21.95 -13.05 17.00
CA THR A 6 23.35 -13.34 17.30
C THR A 6 23.94 -14.15 16.16
N ILE A 7 24.76 -13.51 15.34
CA ILE A 7 25.47 -14.13 14.21
C ILE A 7 26.97 -14.08 14.55
N VAL A 8 27.63 -15.23 14.56
CA VAL A 8 29.09 -15.30 14.65
C VAL A 8 29.64 -15.17 13.24
N SER A 9 30.49 -14.16 13.00
CA SER A 9 31.08 -13.91 11.68
C SER A 9 32.46 -13.30 11.84
N ASP A 10 33.41 -13.78 11.03
CA ASP A 10 34.76 -13.19 10.93
C ASP A 10 34.77 -11.90 10.08
N ASN A 11 33.68 -11.61 9.35
CA ASN A 11 33.51 -10.38 8.60
C ASN A 11 32.64 -9.38 9.39
N VAL A 12 33.28 -8.72 10.35
CA VAL A 12 32.61 -7.78 11.27
C VAL A 12 31.94 -6.62 10.52
N VAL A 13 32.51 -6.17 9.39
CA VAL A 13 31.96 -5.04 8.61
C VAL A 13 30.61 -5.40 8.00
N GLN A 14 30.52 -6.50 7.25
CA GLN A 14 29.27 -6.89 6.59
C GLN A 14 28.21 -7.37 7.60
N SER A 15 28.63 -8.13 8.62
CA SER A 15 27.72 -8.67 9.64
C SER A 15 27.11 -7.61 10.56
N SER A 16 27.73 -6.43 10.67
CA SER A 16 27.17 -5.29 11.39
C SER A 16 26.00 -4.62 10.67
N ILE A 17 25.82 -4.88 9.37
CA ILE A 17 24.74 -4.30 8.56
C ILE A 17 23.64 -5.35 8.41
N LYS A 18 22.37 -4.92 8.58
CA LYS A 18 21.25 -5.83 8.34
C LYS A 18 21.27 -6.35 6.89
N PRO A 19 21.04 -7.65 6.64
CA PRO A 19 21.17 -8.26 5.31
C PRO A 19 20.34 -7.56 4.22
N ASP A 20 19.11 -7.15 4.57
CA ASP A 20 18.20 -6.44 3.67
C ASP A 20 18.75 -5.08 3.23
N LYS A 21 19.38 -4.34 4.16
CA LYS A 21 20.00 -3.04 3.86
C LYS A 21 21.26 -3.21 3.02
N LEU A 22 22.04 -4.26 3.29
CA LEU A 22 23.25 -4.55 2.55
C LEU A 22 22.90 -4.93 1.09
N SER A 23 21.99 -5.89 0.89
CA SER A 23 21.51 -6.28 -0.45
C SER A 23 21.00 -5.08 -1.24
N TRP A 24 20.12 -4.26 -0.63
CA TRP A 24 19.62 -3.06 -1.30
C TRP A 24 20.72 -2.05 -1.63
N THR A 25 21.71 -1.87 -0.75
CA THR A 25 22.80 -0.91 -0.98
C THR A 25 23.68 -1.32 -2.16
N LEU A 26 23.94 -2.62 -2.30
CA LEU A 26 24.74 -3.17 -3.40
C LEU A 26 23.96 -3.14 -4.73
N ASN A 27 22.67 -3.48 -4.71
CA ASN A 27 21.88 -3.71 -5.92
C ASN A 27 21.12 -2.48 -6.45
N LYS A 28 20.91 -1.43 -5.65
CA LYS A 28 20.14 -0.24 -6.08
C LYS A 28 20.79 0.54 -7.24
N GLN A 29 22.05 0.30 -7.56
CA GLN A 29 22.75 0.98 -8.64
C GLN A 29 22.32 0.40 -10.00
N GLY A 30 21.93 1.25 -10.95
CA GLY A 30 21.79 0.87 -12.37
C GLY A 30 20.37 0.87 -12.96
N ALA A 31 19.30 1.02 -12.18
CA ALA A 31 17.96 1.12 -12.74
C ALA A 31 17.65 2.50 -13.34
N LYS A 32 17.68 2.59 -14.68
CA LYS A 32 17.37 3.84 -15.40
C LYS A 32 15.86 4.11 -15.49
N GLY A 33 15.04 3.11 -15.85
CA GLY A 33 13.58 3.22 -16.04
C GLY A 33 12.74 2.94 -14.79
N LEU A 34 11.43 3.17 -14.88
CA LEU A 34 10.47 2.88 -13.81
C LEU A 34 10.35 1.36 -13.59
N GLN A 35 10.20 0.60 -14.68
CA GLN A 35 10.07 -0.85 -14.66
C GLN A 35 11.30 -1.51 -14.07
N SER A 36 12.51 -1.13 -14.51
CA SER A 36 13.73 -1.73 -13.97
C SER A 36 13.93 -1.40 -12.49
N HIS A 37 13.54 -0.22 -12.04
CA HIS A 37 13.58 0.12 -10.62
C HIS A 37 12.56 -0.70 -9.83
N LEU A 38 11.32 -0.82 -10.30
CA LEU A 38 10.31 -1.67 -9.67
C LEU A 38 10.73 -3.14 -9.62
N LEU A 39 11.41 -3.66 -10.65
CA LEU A 39 11.94 -5.02 -10.66
C LEU A 39 13.04 -5.23 -9.60
N LEU A 40 13.91 -4.24 -9.37
CA LEU A 40 14.89 -4.31 -8.27
C LEU A 40 14.20 -4.35 -6.90
N ILE A 41 13.16 -3.53 -6.71
CA ILE A 41 12.37 -3.53 -5.47
C ILE A 41 11.61 -4.85 -5.32
N HIS A 42 11.10 -5.40 -6.42
CA HIS A 42 10.43 -6.68 -6.46
C HIS A 42 11.35 -7.81 -6.03
N GLU A 43 12.59 -7.86 -6.54
CA GLU A 43 13.56 -8.87 -6.11
C GLU A 43 13.91 -8.71 -4.62
N LEU A 44 14.14 -7.48 -4.16
CA LEU A 44 14.35 -7.21 -2.73
C LEU A 44 13.18 -7.72 -1.88
N SER A 45 11.94 -7.54 -2.35
CA SER A 45 10.73 -7.97 -1.64
C SER A 45 10.55 -9.49 -1.60
N LYS A 46 11.14 -10.20 -2.58
CA LYS A 46 11.18 -11.67 -2.61
C LYS A 46 12.25 -12.21 -1.66
N GLU A 47 13.44 -11.60 -1.67
CA GLU A 47 14.55 -12.00 -0.79
C GLU A 47 14.25 -11.69 0.69
N PHE A 48 13.64 -10.53 0.97
CA PHE A 48 13.36 -10.06 2.32
C PHE A 48 11.89 -9.66 2.51
N PRO A 49 10.96 -10.64 2.61
CA PRO A 49 9.54 -10.36 2.78
C PRO A 49 9.26 -9.53 4.04
N ASN A 50 8.31 -8.59 3.93
CA ASN A 50 7.88 -7.66 4.97
C ASN A 50 9.02 -6.81 5.59
N SER A 51 10.16 -6.71 4.90
CA SER A 51 11.28 -5.89 5.35
C SER A 51 10.97 -4.40 5.25
N GLY A 52 11.42 -3.63 6.25
CA GLY A 52 11.36 -2.17 6.21
C GLY A 52 12.19 -1.55 5.09
N SER A 53 13.17 -2.28 4.53
CA SER A 53 13.91 -1.82 3.35
C SER A 53 13.07 -1.80 2.09
N VAL A 54 12.08 -2.71 1.96
CA VAL A 54 11.13 -2.72 0.84
C VAL A 54 10.24 -1.48 0.89
N ASN A 55 9.65 -1.18 2.06
CA ASN A 55 8.86 0.05 2.25
C ASN A 55 9.70 1.29 1.90
N LYS A 56 10.91 1.41 2.45
CA LYS A 56 11.79 2.55 2.16
C LYS A 56 12.17 2.67 0.68
N ALA A 57 12.31 1.55 -0.01
CA ALA A 57 12.60 1.55 -1.44
C ALA A 57 11.38 2.03 -2.26
N LEU A 58 10.18 1.59 -1.89
CA LEU A 58 8.91 2.06 -2.47
C LEU A 58 8.65 3.53 -2.16
N ASP A 59 8.91 4.00 -0.94
CA ASP A 59 8.77 5.42 -0.56
C ASP A 59 9.65 6.30 -1.45
N LYS A 60 10.92 5.91 -1.62
CA LYS A 60 11.85 6.61 -2.52
C LYS A 60 11.42 6.54 -3.98
N PHE A 61 10.90 5.39 -4.42
CA PHE A 61 10.39 5.24 -5.77
C PHE A 61 9.20 6.17 -6.02
N TYR A 62 8.27 6.24 -5.05
CA TYR A 62 7.11 7.12 -5.12
C TYR A 62 7.52 8.59 -5.19
N ASN A 63 8.20 9.07 -4.15
CA ASN A 63 8.57 10.49 -3.99
C ASN A 63 9.47 10.99 -5.13
N ASN A 64 10.45 10.19 -5.57
CA ASN A 64 11.45 10.68 -6.52
C ASN A 64 11.06 10.47 -7.98
N ARG A 65 10.10 9.59 -8.29
CA ARG A 65 9.85 9.18 -9.68
C ARG A 65 8.39 9.09 -10.09
N VAL A 66 7.46 8.84 -9.17
CA VAL A 66 6.06 8.57 -9.52
C VAL A 66 5.15 9.74 -9.20
N GLU A 67 5.28 10.35 -8.02
CA GLU A 67 4.39 11.43 -7.54
C GLU A 67 4.16 12.52 -8.60
N LYS A 68 5.25 13.01 -9.20
CA LYS A 68 5.24 14.07 -10.22
C LYS A 68 5.21 13.57 -11.67
N LEU A 69 5.01 12.27 -11.88
CA LEU A 69 4.97 11.67 -13.20
C LEU A 69 3.70 12.11 -13.96
N SER A 70 3.86 12.75 -15.11
CA SER A 70 2.73 13.19 -15.96
C SER A 70 2.50 12.28 -17.16
N LYS A 71 3.55 11.62 -17.66
CA LYS A 71 3.50 10.67 -18.77
C LYS A 71 4.69 9.74 -18.72
N THR A 72 4.54 8.56 -19.29
CA THR A 72 5.64 7.61 -19.48
C THR A 72 5.47 6.87 -20.80
N LYS A 73 6.58 6.38 -21.37
CA LYS A 73 6.57 5.47 -22.52
C LYS A 73 6.47 4.00 -22.08
N GLU A 74 6.64 3.75 -20.79
CA GLU A 74 6.56 2.40 -20.21
C GLU A 74 5.10 1.99 -20.01
N SER A 75 4.81 0.70 -20.14
CA SER A 75 3.44 0.19 -20.02
C SER A 75 2.94 0.25 -18.57
N ILE A 76 1.99 1.14 -18.30
CA ILE A 76 1.37 1.28 -16.97
C ILE A 76 0.79 -0.04 -16.44
N PRO A 77 0.04 -0.85 -17.23
CA PRO A 77 -0.42 -2.16 -16.76
C PRO A 77 0.71 -3.11 -16.32
N VAL A 78 1.88 -3.05 -16.97
CA VAL A 78 3.05 -3.86 -16.57
C VAL A 78 3.61 -3.36 -15.24
N LEU A 79 3.74 -2.04 -15.06
CA LEU A 79 4.21 -1.47 -13.79
C LEU A 79 3.26 -1.82 -12.63
N ILE A 80 1.96 -1.71 -12.84
CA ILE A 80 0.93 -2.10 -11.87
C ILE A 80 1.03 -3.60 -11.55
N SER A 81 1.25 -4.46 -12.55
CA SER A 81 1.36 -5.91 -12.33
C SER A 81 2.52 -6.27 -11.39
N ILE A 82 3.69 -5.63 -11.59
CA ILE A 82 4.87 -5.81 -10.73
C ILE A 82 4.57 -5.26 -9.32
N LEU A 83 4.04 -4.04 -9.25
CA LEU A 83 3.69 -3.38 -7.99
C LEU A 83 2.72 -4.21 -7.13
N MET A 84 1.68 -4.77 -7.75
CA MET A 84 0.70 -5.61 -7.08
C MET A 84 1.29 -6.97 -6.66
N ASP A 85 2.27 -7.50 -7.38
CA ASP A 85 2.99 -8.70 -6.94
C ASP A 85 3.83 -8.45 -5.67
N ILE A 86 4.42 -7.25 -5.55
CA ILE A 86 5.09 -6.81 -4.32
C ILE A 86 4.09 -6.78 -3.16
N ALA A 87 2.96 -6.08 -3.33
CA ALA A 87 1.92 -6.01 -2.29
C ALA A 87 1.38 -7.39 -1.91
N PHE A 88 1.10 -8.25 -2.88
CA PHE A 88 0.52 -9.57 -2.65
C PHE A 88 1.31 -10.42 -1.64
N ARG A 89 2.64 -10.26 -1.61
CA ARG A 89 3.54 -11.00 -0.69
C ARG A 89 3.89 -10.22 0.57
N ASN A 90 3.59 -8.92 0.60
CA ASN A 90 4.08 -8.00 1.62
C ASN A 90 2.97 -7.06 2.12
N PRO A 91 2.09 -7.50 3.03
CA PRO A 91 1.01 -6.65 3.56
C PRO A 91 1.47 -5.32 4.17
N ARG A 92 2.73 -5.26 4.64
CA ARG A 92 3.34 -4.02 5.15
C ARG A 92 3.49 -2.92 4.10
N THR A 93 3.44 -3.25 2.80
CA THR A 93 3.62 -2.29 1.71
C THR A 93 2.30 -1.72 1.20
N TYR A 94 1.13 -2.22 1.66
CA TYR A 94 -0.18 -1.77 1.15
C TYR A 94 -0.36 -0.25 1.13
N PRO A 95 0.00 0.53 2.17
CA PRO A 95 -0.14 1.99 2.13
C PRO A 95 0.61 2.61 0.94
N ILE A 96 1.93 2.41 0.87
CA ILE A 96 2.76 3.04 -0.16
C ILE A 96 2.46 2.48 -1.56
N VAL A 97 2.12 1.19 -1.68
CA VAL A 97 1.70 0.60 -2.95
C VAL A 97 0.42 1.24 -3.45
N SER A 98 -0.53 1.55 -2.57
CA SER A 98 -1.77 2.20 -2.96
C SER A 98 -1.57 3.63 -3.43
N ALA A 99 -0.63 4.38 -2.86
CA ALA A 99 -0.26 5.70 -3.38
C ALA A 99 0.38 5.65 -4.78
N ILE A 100 1.26 4.68 -5.00
CA ILE A 100 1.82 4.45 -6.34
C ILE A 100 0.71 4.02 -7.32
N LEU A 101 -0.21 3.15 -6.87
CA LEU A 101 -1.33 2.68 -7.68
C LEU A 101 -2.27 3.82 -8.07
N SER A 102 -2.71 4.66 -7.12
CA SER A 102 -3.59 5.81 -7.42
C SER A 102 -2.97 6.69 -8.50
N LYS A 103 -1.66 6.95 -8.40
CA LYS A 103 -0.96 7.73 -9.40
C LYS A 103 -0.88 7.03 -10.76
N PHE A 104 -0.57 5.74 -10.80
CA PHE A 104 -0.53 4.98 -12.06
C PHE A 104 -1.89 4.91 -12.75
N LEU A 105 -2.98 4.82 -12.00
CA LEU A 105 -4.33 4.83 -12.57
C LEU A 105 -4.65 6.15 -13.29
N THR A 106 -4.16 7.29 -12.78
CA THR A 106 -4.33 8.58 -13.47
C THR A 106 -3.65 8.66 -14.83
N LEU A 107 -2.69 7.79 -15.11
CA LEU A 107 -1.93 7.74 -16.36
C LEU A 107 -2.55 6.82 -17.41
N LEU A 108 -3.72 6.23 -17.12
CA LEU A 108 -4.48 5.43 -18.06
C LEU A 108 -5.48 6.30 -18.82
N ASP A 109 -5.62 6.01 -20.12
CA ASP A 109 -6.37 6.84 -21.06
C ASP A 109 -7.90 6.72 -20.93
N SER A 110 -8.42 5.69 -20.25
CA SER A 110 -9.86 5.47 -20.13
C SER A 110 -10.29 4.91 -18.77
N ASP A 111 -11.50 5.27 -18.36
CA ASP A 111 -12.13 4.76 -17.14
C ASP A 111 -12.39 3.26 -17.22
N ASP A 112 -12.70 2.73 -18.41
CA ASP A 112 -12.81 1.29 -18.65
C ASP A 112 -11.50 0.56 -18.35
N ALA A 113 -10.35 1.12 -18.77
CA ALA A 113 -9.05 0.53 -18.47
C ALA A 113 -8.76 0.56 -16.97
N ARG A 114 -9.07 1.66 -16.28
CA ARG A 114 -8.94 1.78 -14.82
C ARG A 114 -9.79 0.73 -14.11
N ASN A 115 -11.07 0.61 -14.46
CA ASN A 115 -12.01 -0.34 -13.88
C ASN A 115 -11.57 -1.79 -14.11
N ASN A 116 -11.11 -2.13 -15.31
CA ASN A 116 -10.60 -3.46 -15.63
C ASN A 116 -9.39 -3.84 -14.80
N ILE A 117 -8.50 -2.89 -14.54
CA ILE A 117 -7.33 -3.10 -13.67
C ILE A 117 -7.76 -3.30 -12.23
N ILE A 118 -8.61 -2.43 -11.67
CA ILE A 118 -9.11 -2.58 -10.29
C ILE A 118 -9.83 -3.92 -10.12
N ASN A 119 -10.69 -4.32 -11.06
CA ASN A 119 -11.36 -5.62 -11.03
C ASN A 119 -10.37 -6.79 -11.01
N SER A 120 -9.31 -6.70 -11.82
CA SER A 120 -8.26 -7.71 -11.86
C SER A 120 -7.47 -7.78 -10.56
N ILE A 121 -7.21 -6.63 -9.93
CA ILE A 121 -6.54 -6.54 -8.63
C ILE A 121 -7.42 -7.15 -7.54
N THR A 122 -8.68 -6.74 -7.42
CA THR A 122 -9.61 -7.29 -6.41
C THR A 122 -9.72 -8.81 -6.55
N LYS A 123 -9.98 -9.31 -7.76
CA LYS A 123 -10.06 -10.76 -8.05
C LYS A 123 -8.76 -11.52 -7.71
N ARG A 124 -7.61 -10.87 -7.86
CA ARG A 124 -6.32 -11.46 -7.48
C ARG A 124 -6.21 -11.60 -5.96
N PHE A 125 -6.61 -10.58 -5.21
CA PHE A 125 -6.53 -10.60 -3.75
C PHE A 125 -7.57 -11.52 -3.12
N ASP A 126 -8.73 -11.76 -3.75
CA ASP A 126 -9.72 -12.74 -3.27
C ASP A 126 -9.18 -14.17 -3.12
N LYS A 127 -8.02 -14.47 -3.73
CA LYS A 127 -7.35 -15.78 -3.63
C LYS A 127 -6.62 -15.99 -2.30
N ILE A 128 -6.45 -14.97 -1.47
CA ILE A 128 -5.81 -15.08 -0.16
C ILE A 128 -6.78 -14.68 0.96
N PRO A 129 -6.69 -15.31 2.14
CA PRO A 129 -7.49 -14.92 3.29
C PRO A 129 -7.01 -13.58 3.87
N ASN A 130 -7.84 -12.98 4.73
CA ASN A 130 -7.51 -11.78 5.51
C ASN A 130 -7.15 -10.54 4.67
N THR A 131 -7.92 -10.29 3.61
CA THR A 131 -7.70 -9.18 2.65
C THR A 131 -8.28 -7.85 3.09
N GLY A 132 -8.88 -7.76 4.28
CA GLY A 132 -9.53 -6.54 4.76
C GLY A 132 -8.64 -5.30 4.71
N HIS A 133 -7.38 -5.44 5.10
CA HIS A 133 -6.42 -4.34 5.08
C HIS A 133 -6.13 -3.82 3.67
N ILE A 134 -5.97 -4.69 2.66
CA ILE A 134 -5.79 -4.22 1.27
C ILE A 134 -7.10 -3.67 0.70
N GLN A 135 -8.25 -4.22 1.08
CA GLN A 135 -9.55 -3.72 0.63
C GLN A 135 -9.82 -2.28 1.11
N LEU A 136 -9.40 -1.92 2.33
CA LEU A 136 -9.44 -0.54 2.82
C LEU A 136 -8.63 0.39 1.93
N TRP A 137 -7.41 -0.01 1.60
CA TRP A 137 -6.53 0.79 0.76
C TRP A 137 -7.02 0.87 -0.69
N LEU A 138 -7.60 -0.21 -1.24
CA LEU A 138 -8.24 -0.18 -2.55
C LEU A 138 -9.47 0.71 -2.56
N GLN A 139 -10.27 0.70 -1.49
CA GLN A 139 -11.38 1.63 -1.34
C GLN A 139 -10.89 3.08 -1.32
N ARG A 140 -9.81 3.40 -0.58
CA ARG A 140 -9.20 4.73 -0.59
C ARG A 140 -8.75 5.16 -2.00
N VAL A 141 -8.19 4.23 -2.78
CA VAL A 141 -7.76 4.48 -4.18
C VAL A 141 -8.95 4.83 -5.09
N VAL A 142 -10.08 4.15 -4.93
CA VAL A 142 -11.26 4.37 -5.79
C VAL A 142 -12.27 5.35 -5.19
N LEU A 143 -12.03 5.89 -3.98
CA LEU A 143 -13.08 6.57 -3.21
C LEU A 143 -13.69 7.77 -3.96
N LYS A 144 -12.88 8.50 -4.74
CA LYS A 144 -13.32 9.68 -5.51
C LYS A 144 -13.86 9.33 -6.90
N THR A 145 -13.61 8.13 -7.40
CA THR A 145 -13.96 7.72 -8.78
C THR A 145 -15.07 6.66 -8.83
N ASP A 146 -15.13 5.77 -7.86
CA ASP A 146 -16.07 4.66 -7.76
C ASP A 146 -16.35 4.31 -6.28
N ARG A 147 -16.90 5.29 -5.54
CA ARG A 147 -17.23 5.17 -4.10
C ARG A 147 -18.11 3.96 -3.79
N MET A 148 -19.08 3.67 -4.66
CA MET A 148 -20.08 2.62 -4.46
C MET A 148 -19.54 1.22 -4.73
N ARG A 149 -18.26 1.07 -5.10
CA ARG A 149 -17.62 -0.22 -5.24
C ARG A 149 -17.74 -1.05 -3.95
N ILE A 150 -18.17 -2.29 -4.13
CA ILE A 150 -18.40 -3.22 -3.02
C ILE A 150 -17.10 -3.94 -2.68
N PHE A 151 -16.71 -3.85 -1.40
CA PHE A 151 -15.65 -4.65 -0.79
C PHE A 151 -16.23 -5.47 0.35
N ASP A 152 -15.63 -6.62 0.68
CA ASP A 152 -16.18 -7.50 1.71
C ASP A 152 -15.91 -7.00 3.14
N GLU A 153 -14.82 -6.26 3.35
CA GLU A 153 -14.43 -5.67 4.62
C GLU A 153 -15.54 -4.80 5.21
N LYS A 154 -15.86 -5.02 6.49
CA LYS A 154 -16.98 -4.34 7.17
C LYS A 154 -16.77 -2.83 7.23
N LEU A 155 -15.52 -2.40 7.48
CA LEU A 155 -15.16 -0.99 7.47
C LEU A 155 -15.42 -0.36 6.10
N CYS A 156 -15.11 -1.07 5.01
CA CYS A 156 -15.41 -0.57 3.67
C CYS A 156 -16.91 -0.41 3.45
N LYS A 157 -17.71 -1.40 3.85
CA LYS A 157 -19.16 -1.34 3.73
C LYS A 157 -19.75 -0.17 4.53
N LYS A 158 -19.23 0.13 5.72
CA LYS A 158 -19.67 1.26 6.56
C LYS A 158 -19.57 2.62 5.86
N VAL A 159 -18.57 2.81 5.00
CA VAL A 159 -18.39 4.06 4.23
C VAL A 159 -19.59 4.34 3.31
N ASN A 160 -20.27 3.28 2.85
CA ASN A 160 -21.41 3.36 1.94
C ASN A 160 -22.75 3.15 2.67
N ASP A 161 -22.75 2.50 3.83
CA ASP A 161 -23.94 2.23 4.64
C ASP A 161 -23.68 2.54 6.13
N PRO A 162 -24.18 3.69 6.63
CA PRO A 162 -24.06 4.08 8.03
C PRO A 162 -24.75 3.11 9.02
N ALA A 163 -25.64 2.23 8.58
CA ALA A 163 -26.34 1.29 9.46
C ALA A 163 -25.46 0.09 9.87
N ILE A 164 -24.33 -0.14 9.21
CA ILE A 164 -23.50 -1.31 9.46
C ILE A 164 -22.83 -1.24 10.84
N ALA A 165 -23.02 -2.27 11.66
CA ALA A 165 -22.29 -2.41 12.91
C ALA A 165 -20.90 -3.03 12.65
N ILE A 166 -19.85 -2.30 13.05
CA ILE A 166 -18.46 -2.75 12.87
C ILE A 166 -18.01 -3.64 14.03
N TRP A 167 -18.32 -3.23 15.26
CA TRP A 167 -17.93 -3.95 16.46
C TRP A 167 -18.99 -4.98 16.85
N ASN A 168 -18.53 -6.15 17.30
CA ASN A 168 -19.38 -7.05 18.05
C ASN A 168 -19.47 -6.55 19.49
N SER A 169 -20.57 -5.86 19.79
CA SER A 169 -20.86 -5.26 21.09
C SER A 169 -21.90 -6.05 21.89
N ASP A 170 -22.18 -7.31 21.53
CA ASP A 170 -23.25 -8.11 22.16
C ASP A 170 -22.98 -8.47 23.63
N TRP A 171 -21.72 -8.34 24.06
CA TRP A 171 -21.31 -8.52 25.45
C TRP A 171 -21.54 -7.28 26.32
N LEU A 172 -21.89 -6.13 25.73
CA LEU A 172 -22.14 -4.88 26.46
C LEU A 172 -23.62 -4.75 26.86
N LYS A 173 -23.88 -4.00 27.94
CA LYS A 173 -25.23 -3.57 28.29
C LYS A 173 -25.78 -2.62 27.21
N THR A 174 -27.10 -2.62 27.03
CA THR A 174 -27.80 -1.86 25.99
C THR A 174 -27.37 -0.40 25.90
N ASP A 175 -27.27 0.30 27.04
CA ASP A 175 -26.90 1.72 27.06
C ASP A 175 -25.51 1.98 26.44
N PHE A 176 -24.52 1.12 26.73
CA PHE A 176 -23.18 1.22 26.15
C PHE A 176 -23.15 0.81 24.68
N LYS A 177 -23.94 -0.22 24.31
CA LYS A 177 -24.07 -0.64 22.91
C LYS A 177 -24.62 0.50 22.05
N THR A 178 -25.70 1.15 22.50
CA THR A 178 -26.29 2.31 21.82
C THR A 178 -25.33 3.50 21.76
N ALA A 179 -24.57 3.76 22.82
CA ALA A 179 -23.58 4.84 22.83
C ALA A 179 -22.46 4.63 21.79
N ILE A 180 -22.03 3.40 21.55
CA ILE A 180 -21.01 3.07 20.53
C ILE A 180 -21.61 3.11 19.13
N GLU A 181 -22.78 2.49 18.92
CA GLU A 181 -23.41 2.38 17.60
C GLU A 181 -23.90 3.72 17.05
N SER A 182 -24.20 4.69 17.92
CA SER A 182 -24.59 6.06 17.53
C SER A 182 -23.43 6.96 17.11
N GLN A 183 -22.17 6.55 17.33
CA GLN A 183 -21.01 7.35 16.92
C GLN A 183 -20.86 7.33 15.40
N VAL A 184 -20.77 8.53 14.82
CA VAL A 184 -20.41 8.70 13.41
C VAL A 184 -18.90 8.59 13.30
N ILE A 185 -18.43 7.58 12.57
CA ILE A 185 -17.00 7.30 12.39
C ILE A 185 -16.47 7.71 11.02
N ILE A 186 -17.36 7.99 10.07
CA ILE A 186 -17.05 8.42 8.72
C ILE A 186 -17.30 9.91 8.65
N SER A 187 -16.25 10.69 8.35
CA SER A 187 -16.37 12.12 8.11
C SER A 187 -16.46 12.36 6.61
N GLU A 188 -17.64 12.80 6.14
CA GLU A 188 -17.84 13.20 4.74
C GLU A 188 -17.00 14.43 4.39
N GLU A 189 -16.80 15.34 5.34
CA GLU A 189 -15.95 16.53 5.16
C GLU A 189 -14.52 16.14 4.80
N ILE A 190 -13.93 15.16 5.52
CA ILE A 190 -12.59 14.65 5.20
C ILE A 190 -12.58 13.96 3.83
N ILE A 191 -13.62 13.19 3.49
CA ILE A 191 -13.72 12.51 2.18
C ILE A 191 -13.80 13.53 1.04
N ASP A 192 -14.46 14.66 1.25
CA ASP A 192 -14.57 15.74 0.28
C ASP A 192 -13.24 16.47 0.08
N GLU A 193 -12.48 16.69 1.15
CA GLU A 193 -11.18 17.38 1.14
C GLU A 193 -10.03 16.56 0.54
N ILE A 194 -10.05 15.23 0.67
CA ILE A 194 -8.94 14.40 0.17
C ILE A 194 -8.88 14.33 -1.36
N ASP A 195 -7.65 14.23 -1.87
CA ASP A 195 -7.36 14.10 -3.30
C ASP A 195 -7.58 12.67 -3.84
N GLU A 196 -7.78 12.57 -5.16
CA GLU A 196 -7.82 11.29 -5.89
C GLU A 196 -6.48 10.54 -5.80
N ILE A 197 -5.36 11.28 -5.89
CA ILE A 197 -4.02 10.73 -5.74
C ILE A 197 -3.66 10.78 -4.26
N ILE A 198 -3.33 9.62 -3.68
CA ILE A 198 -2.95 9.52 -2.27
C ILE A 198 -1.58 10.18 -2.06
N GLY A 199 -1.53 11.16 -1.15
CA GLY A 199 -0.31 11.89 -0.83
C GLY A 199 0.75 11.05 -0.11
N SER A 200 2.00 11.51 -0.14
CA SER A 200 3.09 10.83 0.58
C SER A 200 2.89 10.86 2.10
N GLU A 201 2.32 11.95 2.59
CA GLU A 201 1.95 12.23 3.98
C GLU A 201 0.85 11.31 4.52
N GLU A 202 -0.01 10.75 3.65
CA GLU A 202 -1.04 9.79 4.06
C GLU A 202 -0.43 8.41 4.37
N VAL A 203 0.68 8.05 3.72
CA VAL A 203 1.20 6.66 3.70
C VAL A 203 2.56 6.50 4.38
N GLN A 204 3.32 7.59 4.55
CA GLN A 204 4.64 7.53 5.15
C GLN A 204 4.55 7.59 6.68
N LEU A 205 4.93 6.47 7.31
CA LEU A 205 4.98 6.34 8.77
C LEU A 205 6.06 7.20 9.44
N PHE A 206 7.02 7.73 8.68
CA PHE A 206 8.14 8.51 9.20
C PHE A 206 8.41 9.70 8.28
N ASP A 207 8.36 10.91 8.84
CA ASP A 207 8.84 12.11 8.16
C ASP A 207 10.28 11.89 7.68
N SER A 208 10.52 12.11 6.40
CA SER A 208 11.86 12.06 5.81
C SER A 208 12.67 13.31 6.21
N LYS A 209 12.84 13.56 7.51
CA LYS A 209 13.91 14.43 8.03
C LYS A 209 15.25 13.70 7.92
N SER A 210 15.74 13.56 6.70
CA SER A 210 17.14 13.27 6.43
C SER A 210 17.54 13.98 5.16
N SER A 211 17.69 15.29 5.30
CA SER A 211 18.67 16.04 4.51
C SER A 211 20.04 15.69 5.11
N TYR A 212 20.74 14.77 4.45
CA TYR A 212 22.20 14.60 4.61
C TYR A 212 22.81 14.82 3.23
#